data_AF-A0A955NG90-F1
#
_entry.id   AF-A0A955NG90-F1
#
_cell.length_a   1.000
_cell.length_b   1.000
_cell.length_c   1.000
_cell.angle_alpha   90.00
_cell.angle_beta   90.00
_cell.angle_gamma   90.00
#
_symmetry.space_group_name_H-M   'P 1'
#
loop_
_entity.id
_entity.type
_entity.pdbx_description
1 polymer ?
#
loop_
_entity_poly.entity_id
_entity_poly.type
_entity_poly.pdbx_seq_one_letter_code
_entity_poly.pdbx_strand_id
1 'polypeptide(L)'
;MSPLNRVSLVFLSLVLFFLSSPSFAEWPVPRHDPALSGVADASGVIRSPTIAWTFDTRGDQALFEVTLKTGERNPKYRFKELRDPDYFQKNQAAWGRTPEKHSMSPDGSVQFSGHGMNEQIADFLPDVPGLEKFSMRSQAGTGDELARGQLFKYENGKEELVWETEEIHTHYAPLVLRADATGDGTDEIVMALHYRIFVFDPKTGETLMWMRYHDFRNYGFFGAENLDDDPQLEFITIGDFSSHIDVLKSDGKELSVIWRKDIESNIDRKKKIVRPGPDPIRDLDNDGRFEIVFNFHNEHEDNLWHTVAWDALTGEVVFDWPGVYLNGIHDLDGDGVDELFLSKTQGLYVPKFSSVEIARYREGRKQTLWDLESGQFPLLDQVDFPKNRATGATLGAQTVPTIDWNGDGVQDFCVFRKTPYGTTVFEGYSYFDNGFDKAWYIELPRDFPAEVLAVQSDPEMGGPKVLVSLDVPRVRPEERVAFVVEDAELNLVSQRKVDGQIWTQLSTEPRIGKLGA
;
A
#
# COMPACT_ATOMS: atom_id res chain seq x y z
N MET A 1 -33.62 -3.14 95.34
CA MET A 1 -32.32 -3.84 95.39
C MET A 1 -32.35 -4.94 94.35
N SER A 2 -31.34 -5.00 93.49
CA SER A 2 -31.24 -5.79 92.25
C SER A 2 -31.38 -7.31 92.42
N PRO A 3 -31.72 -8.03 91.34
CA PRO A 3 -31.05 -9.29 91.03
C PRO A 3 -30.31 -9.26 89.69
N LEU A 4 -29.14 -9.92 89.74
CA LEU A 4 -28.37 -10.59 88.70
C LEU A 4 -28.72 -10.36 87.23
N ASN A 5 -27.72 -9.87 86.49
CA ASN A 5 -27.33 -10.45 85.20
C ASN A 5 -25.81 -10.28 85.02
N ARG A 6 -25.08 -11.40 85.06
CA ARG A 6 -23.67 -11.50 84.65
C ARG A 6 -23.65 -11.89 83.18
N VAL A 7 -23.21 -10.98 82.32
CA VAL A 7 -22.76 -11.31 80.96
C VAL A 7 -21.24 -11.37 81.01
N SER A 8 -20.68 -12.55 80.75
CA SER A 8 -19.26 -12.73 80.49
C SER A 8 -18.95 -12.23 79.08
N LEU A 9 -18.16 -11.15 78.97
CA LEU A 9 -17.57 -10.73 77.70
C LEU A 9 -16.32 -11.60 77.45
N VAL A 10 -16.39 -12.46 76.44
CA VAL A 10 -15.21 -13.11 75.85
C VAL A 10 -14.68 -12.14 74.79
N PHE A 11 -13.46 -11.63 74.98
CA PHE A 11 -12.73 -10.92 73.94
C PHE A 11 -12.24 -11.95 72.90
N LEU A 12 -12.90 -11.99 71.74
CA LEU A 12 -12.42 -12.70 70.57
C LEU A 12 -11.62 -11.69 69.72
N SER A 13 -10.29 -11.75 69.80
CA SER A 13 -9.42 -11.04 68.86
C SER A 13 -9.51 -11.71 67.48
N LEU A 14 -10.35 -11.16 66.61
CA LEU A 14 -10.42 -11.53 65.21
C LEU A 14 -9.22 -10.90 64.49
N VAL A 15 -8.17 -11.68 64.23
CA VAL A 15 -7.11 -11.31 63.28
C VAL A 15 -7.69 -11.50 61.88
N LEU A 16 -8.13 -10.41 61.26
CA LEU A 16 -8.43 -10.35 59.83
C LEU A 16 -7.11 -10.46 59.07
N PHE A 17 -6.76 -11.66 58.64
CA PHE A 17 -5.85 -11.83 57.50
C PHE A 17 -6.57 -11.28 56.27
N PHE A 18 -6.18 -10.09 55.82
CA PHE A 18 -6.36 -9.74 54.41
C PHE A 18 -5.50 -10.72 53.62
N LEU A 19 -6.13 -11.76 53.09
CA LEU A 19 -5.63 -12.46 51.92
C LEU A 19 -5.69 -11.45 50.79
N SER A 20 -4.60 -10.70 50.59
CA SER A 20 -4.33 -10.08 49.31
C SER A 20 -4.23 -11.21 48.29
N SER A 21 -5.29 -11.40 47.51
CA SER A 21 -5.19 -12.15 46.26
C SER A 21 -3.97 -11.62 45.49
N PRO A 22 -3.12 -12.48 44.90
CA PRO A 22 -2.04 -12.00 44.06
C PRO A 22 -2.67 -11.13 42.95
N SER A 23 -2.26 -9.87 42.86
CA SER A 23 -2.62 -9.02 41.73
C SER A 23 -2.12 -9.71 40.46
N PHE A 24 -2.95 -9.64 39.41
CA PHE A 24 -2.61 -10.14 38.08
C PHE A 24 -1.27 -9.51 37.63
N ALA A 25 -0.49 -10.25 36.86
CA ALA A 25 0.86 -9.87 36.46
C ALA A 25 0.89 -8.44 35.86
N GLU A 26 1.52 -7.52 36.58
CA GLU A 26 1.77 -6.16 36.12
C GLU A 26 3.05 -6.14 35.27
N TRP A 27 2.98 -5.62 34.04
CA TRP A 27 4.13 -5.52 33.14
C TRP A 27 4.78 -4.14 33.24
N PRO A 28 6.10 -4.04 33.42
CA PRO A 28 6.78 -2.76 33.42
C PRO A 28 6.66 -2.08 32.04
N VAL A 29 6.15 -0.85 32.03
CA VAL A 29 6.01 0.00 30.84
C VAL A 29 6.79 1.30 31.03
N PRO A 30 7.55 1.75 30.01
CA PRO A 30 8.22 3.04 30.07
C PRO A 30 7.20 4.19 30.18
N ARG A 31 7.30 5.02 31.23
CA ARG A 31 6.42 6.19 31.43
C ARG A 31 7.15 7.53 31.54
N HIS A 32 8.43 7.62 31.16
CA HIS A 32 9.29 8.77 31.47
C HIS A 32 9.24 9.17 32.97
N ASP A 33 8.98 8.20 33.83
CA ASP A 33 9.02 8.35 35.26
C ASP A 33 10.41 7.91 35.75
N PRO A 34 11.19 8.79 36.44
CA PRO A 34 12.47 8.43 37.04
C PRO A 34 12.40 7.23 37.99
N ALA A 35 11.23 6.93 38.57
CA ALA A 35 11.05 5.79 39.45
C ALA A 35 10.73 4.47 38.72
N LEU A 36 10.60 4.49 37.38
CA LEU A 36 10.23 3.32 36.55
C LEU A 36 8.95 2.64 37.06
N SER A 37 8.00 3.40 37.61
CA SER A 37 6.79 2.84 38.25
C SER A 37 5.69 2.48 37.24
N GLY A 38 5.96 2.62 35.94
CA GLY A 38 4.97 2.35 34.92
C GLY A 38 4.68 0.86 34.90
N VAL A 39 3.44 0.51 35.22
CA VAL A 39 2.91 -0.84 35.03
C VAL A 39 1.69 -0.80 34.12
N ALA A 40 1.51 -1.86 33.33
CA ALA A 40 0.31 -2.14 32.56
C ALA A 40 -0.28 -3.46 33.05
N ASP A 41 -1.61 -3.52 33.12
CA ASP A 41 -2.32 -4.76 33.41
C ASP A 41 -2.05 -5.76 32.27
N ALA A 42 -1.54 -6.96 32.61
CA ALA A 42 -1.51 -8.04 31.63
C ALA A 42 -2.93 -8.38 31.22
N SER A 43 -3.22 -8.32 29.92
CA SER A 43 -4.39 -9.01 29.37
C SER A 43 -3.98 -10.41 28.89
N GLY A 44 -4.83 -11.41 29.10
CA GLY A 44 -4.57 -12.81 28.77
C GLY A 44 -4.07 -13.70 29.94
N VAL A 45 -3.95 -15.00 29.70
CA VAL A 45 -3.54 -16.00 30.71
C VAL A 45 -2.02 -16.18 30.69
N ILE A 46 -1.25 -15.10 30.79
CA ILE A 46 0.22 -15.17 30.85
C ILE A 46 0.63 -15.38 32.31
N ARG A 47 0.72 -16.65 32.71
CA ARG A 47 1.04 -17.01 34.11
C ARG A 47 2.54 -17.03 34.42
N SER A 48 3.40 -17.02 33.39
CA SER A 48 4.84 -17.18 33.54
C SER A 48 5.58 -16.54 32.36
N PRO A 49 5.68 -15.21 32.31
CA PRO A 49 6.44 -14.55 31.27
C PRO A 49 7.93 -14.88 31.38
N THR A 50 8.57 -15.14 30.25
CA THR A 50 10.02 -15.37 30.17
C THR A 50 10.61 -14.45 29.12
N ILE A 51 11.77 -13.86 29.40
CA ILE A 51 12.55 -13.17 28.37
C ILE A 51 12.95 -14.23 27.35
N ALA A 52 12.36 -14.16 26.16
CA ALA A 52 12.71 -15.06 25.09
C ALA A 52 14.04 -14.68 24.43
N TRP A 53 14.37 -13.39 24.41
CA TRP A 53 15.62 -12.86 23.84
C TRP A 53 15.82 -11.37 24.21
N THR A 54 17.00 -10.84 23.90
CA THR A 54 17.36 -9.41 24.02
C THR A 54 18.21 -9.01 22.81
N PHE A 55 18.04 -7.79 22.31
CA PHE A 55 18.87 -7.21 21.26
C PHE A 55 19.33 -5.80 21.66
N ASP A 56 20.42 -5.35 21.05
CA ASP A 56 20.98 -4.02 21.28
C ASP A 56 20.22 -3.00 20.44
N THR A 57 19.58 -2.02 21.07
CA THR A 57 18.82 -0.94 20.39
C THR A 57 19.68 0.28 20.05
N ARG A 58 21.02 0.23 20.16
CA ARG A 58 21.93 1.36 19.82
C ARG A 58 22.03 1.69 18.31
N GLY A 59 20.93 1.56 17.58
CA GLY A 59 20.76 1.96 16.19
C GLY A 59 19.78 3.13 16.02
N ASP A 60 19.70 3.67 14.81
CA ASP A 60 18.64 4.59 14.41
C ASP A 60 17.48 3.87 13.71
N GLN A 61 17.72 2.68 13.16
CA GLN A 61 16.71 1.87 12.48
C GLN A 61 16.92 0.37 12.69
N ALA A 62 15.84 -0.37 12.88
CA ALA A 62 15.81 -1.83 12.91
C ALA A 62 14.79 -2.37 11.88
N LEU A 63 15.19 -3.38 11.11
CA LEU A 63 14.34 -4.04 10.12
C LEU A 63 13.90 -5.41 10.64
N PHE A 64 12.61 -5.68 10.58
CA PHE A 64 12.00 -6.92 11.02
C PHE A 64 11.24 -7.63 9.90
N GLU A 65 11.44 -8.93 9.76
CA GLU A 65 10.60 -9.84 8.98
C GLU A 65 9.48 -10.35 9.92
N VAL A 66 8.22 -10.13 9.54
CA VAL A 66 7.04 -10.64 10.23
C VAL A 66 6.42 -11.74 9.38
N THR A 67 6.20 -12.92 9.98
CA THR A 67 5.54 -14.07 9.32
C THR A 67 4.45 -14.63 10.21
N LEU A 68 3.41 -15.22 9.61
CA LEU A 68 2.41 -15.99 10.35
C LEU A 68 3.09 -17.21 11.01
N LYS A 69 2.77 -17.47 12.28
CA LYS A 69 3.31 -18.63 12.98
C LYS A 69 2.56 -19.90 12.56
N THR A 70 3.28 -20.85 11.95
CA THR A 70 2.74 -22.18 11.62
C THR A 70 3.36 -23.25 12.54
N GLY A 71 2.53 -23.99 13.30
CA GLY A 71 2.98 -25.12 14.15
C GLY A 71 3.09 -24.86 15.66
N GLU A 72 3.95 -25.62 16.37
CA GLU A 72 3.98 -25.67 17.84
C GLU A 72 4.16 -24.29 18.50
N ARG A 73 3.45 -24.09 19.61
CA ARG A 73 3.37 -22.82 20.37
C ARG A 73 4.70 -22.26 20.90
N ASN A 74 5.82 -22.97 20.78
CA ASN A 74 7.12 -22.45 21.17
C ASN A 74 7.74 -21.63 20.03
N PRO A 75 7.73 -20.29 20.09
CA PRO A 75 8.39 -19.46 19.10
C PRO A 75 9.88 -19.85 19.02
N LYS A 76 10.32 -20.34 17.86
CA LYS A 76 11.74 -20.50 17.58
C LYS A 76 12.27 -19.16 17.11
N TYR A 77 12.54 -18.26 18.06
CA TYR A 77 13.24 -17.01 17.75
C TYR A 77 14.64 -17.34 17.22
N ARG A 78 14.78 -17.33 15.89
CA ARG A 78 16.07 -17.51 15.23
C ARG A 78 16.56 -16.12 14.82
N PHE A 79 17.46 -15.56 15.61
CA PHE A 79 18.38 -14.58 15.03
C PHE A 79 19.24 -15.36 14.04
N LYS A 80 18.88 -15.29 12.75
CA LYS A 80 19.88 -15.46 11.70
C LYS A 80 20.95 -14.39 11.93
N GLU A 81 22.18 -14.63 11.49
CA GLU A 81 23.21 -13.60 11.53
C GLU A 81 22.64 -12.30 10.96
N LEU A 82 22.80 -11.19 11.70
CA LEU A 82 22.29 -9.90 11.26
C LEU A 82 22.83 -9.61 9.87
N ARG A 83 21.91 -9.28 8.96
CA ARG A 83 22.26 -8.88 7.61
C ARG A 83 22.87 -7.48 7.64
N ASP A 84 23.47 -7.13 6.52
CA ASP A 84 24.06 -5.82 6.28
C ASP A 84 23.08 -4.66 6.61
N PRO A 85 23.52 -3.53 7.18
CA PRO A 85 22.67 -2.37 7.48
C PRO A 85 21.88 -1.85 6.28
N ASP A 86 22.40 -2.00 5.06
CA ASP A 86 21.75 -1.63 3.81
C ASP A 86 20.99 -2.81 3.17
N TYR A 87 20.61 -3.83 3.97
CA TYR A 87 19.98 -5.05 3.49
C TYR A 87 18.82 -4.78 2.54
N PHE A 88 17.85 -3.96 2.96
CA PHE A 88 16.68 -3.69 2.13
C PHE A 88 17.07 -3.01 0.81
N GLN A 89 17.98 -2.03 0.86
CA GLN A 89 18.45 -1.32 -0.33
C GLN A 89 19.13 -2.25 -1.33
N LYS A 90 19.89 -3.24 -0.84
CA LYS A 90 20.56 -4.25 -1.67
C LYS A 90 19.62 -5.35 -2.17
N ASN A 91 18.43 -5.49 -1.59
CA ASN A 91 17.52 -6.62 -1.83
C ASN A 91 16.11 -6.18 -2.26
N GLN A 92 15.89 -4.93 -2.67
CA GLN A 92 14.57 -4.45 -3.08
C GLN A 92 13.87 -5.34 -4.14
N ALA A 93 14.63 -5.86 -5.09
CA ALA A 93 14.10 -6.75 -6.13
C ALA A 93 13.52 -8.06 -5.56
N ALA A 94 14.19 -8.63 -4.54
CA ALA A 94 13.73 -9.82 -3.83
C ALA A 94 12.45 -9.60 -2.98
N TRP A 95 12.05 -8.33 -2.85
CA TRP A 95 10.87 -7.87 -2.13
C TRP A 95 9.81 -7.26 -3.06
N GLY A 96 9.96 -7.43 -4.38
CA GLY A 96 9.04 -6.85 -5.35
C GLY A 96 8.99 -5.32 -5.32
N ARG A 97 10.08 -4.66 -4.89
CA ARG A 97 10.17 -3.19 -4.76
C ARG A 97 10.97 -2.52 -5.88
N THR A 98 11.43 -3.28 -6.85
CA THR A 98 11.97 -2.74 -8.10
C THR A 98 11.06 -3.14 -9.24
N PRO A 99 10.79 -2.23 -10.20
CA PRO A 99 10.04 -2.59 -11.39
C PRO A 99 10.64 -3.80 -12.10
N GLU A 100 9.79 -4.58 -12.75
CA GLU A 100 10.23 -5.71 -13.56
C GLU A 100 11.23 -5.23 -14.61
N LYS A 101 12.34 -5.97 -14.69
CA LYS A 101 13.37 -5.73 -15.68
C LYS A 101 13.11 -6.61 -16.89
N HIS A 102 12.80 -6.00 -18.02
CA HIS A 102 12.61 -6.73 -19.26
C HIS A 102 13.90 -6.78 -20.06
N SER A 103 14.18 -7.95 -20.62
CA SER A 103 15.29 -8.13 -21.55
C SER A 103 14.95 -7.52 -22.90
N MET A 104 15.69 -6.49 -23.28
CA MET A 104 15.56 -5.86 -24.59
C MET A 104 16.27 -6.65 -25.69
N SER A 105 17.37 -7.32 -25.33
CA SER A 105 18.14 -8.13 -26.25
C SER A 105 17.71 -9.61 -26.18
N PRO A 106 17.76 -10.36 -27.30
CA PRO A 106 17.45 -11.80 -27.30
C PRO A 106 18.34 -12.63 -26.36
N ASP A 107 19.50 -12.12 -25.98
CA ASP A 107 20.50 -12.82 -25.16
C ASP A 107 20.46 -12.45 -23.66
N GLY A 108 19.56 -11.59 -23.21
CA GLY A 108 19.47 -11.21 -21.79
C GLY A 108 20.44 -10.11 -21.34
N SER A 109 21.36 -9.66 -22.20
CA SER A 109 22.47 -8.78 -21.82
C SER A 109 22.06 -7.35 -21.49
N VAL A 110 20.92 -6.88 -22.00
CA VAL A 110 20.42 -5.52 -21.77
C VAL A 110 19.04 -5.56 -21.14
N GLN A 111 18.91 -4.96 -19.96
CA GLN A 111 17.69 -4.93 -19.18
C GLN A 111 17.31 -3.51 -18.76
N PHE A 112 16.01 -3.20 -18.86
CA PHE A 112 15.44 -1.93 -18.41
C PHE A 112 14.16 -2.17 -17.62
N SER A 113 13.82 -1.24 -16.73
CA SER A 113 12.53 -1.22 -16.04
C SER A 113 11.40 -0.94 -17.04
N GLY A 114 10.34 -1.75 -17.00
CA GLY A 114 9.30 -1.75 -18.03
C GLY A 114 8.47 -0.49 -18.14
N HIS A 115 8.30 0.25 -17.03
CA HIS A 115 7.35 1.36 -16.96
C HIS A 115 7.98 2.62 -16.40
N GLY A 116 7.89 3.68 -17.18
CA GLY A 116 8.08 5.06 -16.75
C GLY A 116 6.95 5.91 -17.30
N MET A 117 6.67 7.05 -16.67
CA MET A 117 5.59 7.96 -17.10
C MET A 117 5.63 8.19 -18.63
N ASN A 118 6.83 8.42 -19.18
CA ASN A 118 7.05 8.76 -20.59
C ASN A 118 7.61 7.61 -21.45
N GLU A 119 7.69 6.40 -20.90
CA GLU A 119 8.37 5.27 -21.55
C GLU A 119 7.61 3.96 -21.36
N GLN A 120 7.60 3.15 -22.41
CA GLN A 120 7.02 1.81 -22.38
C GLN A 120 7.99 0.83 -23.04
N ILE A 121 8.13 -0.34 -22.42
CA ILE A 121 8.92 -1.46 -22.95
C ILE A 121 7.99 -2.61 -23.22
N ALA A 122 7.95 -3.04 -24.48
CA ALA A 122 7.06 -4.08 -24.92
C ALA A 122 7.50 -4.68 -26.25
N ASP A 123 6.90 -5.81 -26.61
CA ASP A 123 6.97 -6.38 -27.94
C ASP A 123 6.05 -5.60 -28.87
N PHE A 124 6.58 -4.51 -29.45
CA PHE A 124 5.87 -3.67 -30.41
C PHE A 124 6.06 -4.18 -31.84
N LEU A 125 7.13 -4.93 -32.08
CA LEU A 125 7.48 -5.51 -33.38
C LEU A 125 7.63 -7.04 -33.26
N PRO A 126 6.53 -7.82 -33.30
CA PRO A 126 6.57 -9.27 -33.05
C PRO A 126 7.48 -10.08 -34.00
N ASP A 127 7.78 -9.53 -35.18
CA ASP A 127 8.69 -10.13 -36.16
C ASP A 127 10.18 -9.81 -35.88
N VAL A 128 10.47 -8.96 -34.89
CA VAL A 128 11.82 -8.55 -34.47
C VAL A 128 12.15 -9.24 -33.15
N PRO A 129 13.28 -9.97 -33.07
CA PRO A 129 13.67 -10.61 -31.82
C PRO A 129 14.00 -9.59 -30.72
N GLY A 130 13.34 -9.71 -29.57
CA GLY A 130 13.60 -8.88 -28.39
C GLY A 130 12.36 -8.10 -27.98
N LEU A 131 12.57 -7.01 -27.24
CA LEU A 131 11.54 -6.02 -26.94
C LEU A 131 12.00 -4.67 -27.45
N GLU A 132 11.04 -3.78 -27.70
CA GLU A 132 11.28 -2.39 -28.06
C GLU A 132 10.93 -1.44 -26.91
N LYS A 133 11.59 -0.28 -26.93
CA LYS A 133 11.39 0.79 -25.96
C LYS A 133 10.86 1.99 -26.71
N PHE A 134 9.61 2.34 -26.46
CA PHE A 134 9.10 3.64 -26.84
C PHE A 134 9.47 4.65 -25.74
N SER A 135 9.98 5.80 -26.13
CA SER A 135 10.27 6.91 -25.21
C SER A 135 9.90 8.22 -25.86
N MET A 136 9.27 9.10 -25.07
CA MET A 136 9.15 10.50 -25.42
C MET A 136 9.95 11.31 -24.41
N ARG A 137 11.00 11.99 -24.88
CA ARG A 137 11.82 12.83 -24.01
C ARG A 137 10.96 13.94 -23.43
N SER A 138 10.68 13.87 -22.14
CA SER A 138 10.13 15.01 -21.38
C SER A 138 11.25 16.02 -21.18
N GLN A 139 11.30 17.06 -22.01
CA GLN A 139 12.23 18.17 -21.74
C GLN A 139 11.66 19.06 -20.63
N ALA A 140 12.52 19.49 -19.71
CA ALA A 140 12.18 20.40 -18.60
C ALA A 140 11.86 21.86 -19.06
N GLY A 141 11.52 22.04 -20.35
CA GLY A 141 11.19 23.32 -20.97
C GLY A 141 9.68 23.63 -20.92
N THR A 142 9.32 24.84 -21.35
CA THR A 142 8.00 25.48 -21.18
C THR A 142 6.81 24.80 -21.89
N GLY A 143 6.97 23.59 -22.42
CA GLY A 143 5.91 22.89 -23.16
C GLY A 143 5.58 23.54 -24.51
N ASP A 144 6.49 24.31 -25.11
CA ASP A 144 6.29 24.88 -26.46
C ASP A 144 7.34 24.40 -27.48
N GLU A 145 8.30 23.58 -27.04
CA GLU A 145 9.29 22.97 -27.92
C GLU A 145 8.68 21.77 -28.65
N LEU A 146 9.19 21.48 -29.85
CA LEU A 146 8.80 20.33 -30.65
C LEU A 146 9.58 19.10 -30.14
N ALA A 147 8.88 17.99 -29.94
CA ALA A 147 9.50 16.69 -29.66
C ALA A 147 8.90 15.59 -30.51
N ARG A 148 9.61 14.46 -30.52
CA ARG A 148 9.22 13.24 -31.21
C ARG A 148 9.19 12.10 -30.21
N GLY A 149 8.20 11.22 -30.34
CA GLY A 149 8.28 9.89 -29.77
C GLY A 149 9.28 9.07 -30.57
N GLN A 150 10.04 8.21 -29.92
CA GLN A 150 11.09 7.41 -30.54
C GLN A 150 10.95 5.96 -30.10
N LEU A 151 10.95 5.04 -31.06
CA LEU A 151 11.01 3.61 -30.79
C LEU A 151 12.44 3.12 -31.00
N PHE A 152 12.96 2.42 -30.00
CA PHE A 152 14.30 1.83 -30.03
C PHE A 152 14.22 0.32 -29.90
N LYS A 153 15.07 -0.39 -30.63
CA LYS A 153 15.37 -1.81 -30.42
C LYS A 153 16.79 -1.99 -29.91
N TYR A 154 17.09 -3.15 -29.36
CA TYR A 154 18.46 -3.52 -28.98
C TYR A 154 18.99 -4.68 -29.81
N GLU A 155 20.03 -4.41 -30.58
CA GLU A 155 20.71 -5.41 -31.40
C GLU A 155 22.20 -5.41 -31.10
N ASN A 156 22.77 -6.58 -30.83
CA ASN A 156 24.20 -6.76 -30.50
C ASN A 156 24.71 -5.83 -29.38
N GLY A 157 23.88 -5.62 -28.34
CA GLY A 157 24.20 -4.77 -27.19
C GLY A 157 24.19 -3.27 -27.49
N LYS A 158 23.65 -2.84 -28.64
CA LYS A 158 23.50 -1.43 -29.02
C LYS A 158 22.03 -1.06 -29.17
N GLU A 159 21.70 0.12 -28.68
CA GLU A 159 20.41 0.76 -28.94
C GLU A 159 20.38 1.28 -30.38
N GLU A 160 19.36 0.90 -31.14
CA GLU A 160 19.14 1.35 -32.51
C GLU A 160 17.75 2.00 -32.61
N LEU A 161 17.70 3.22 -33.17
CA LEU A 161 16.45 3.90 -33.48
C LEU A 161 15.75 3.16 -34.63
N VAL A 162 14.51 2.76 -34.41
CA VAL A 162 13.65 2.14 -35.45
C VAL A 162 12.97 3.23 -36.25
N TRP A 163 12.23 4.11 -35.57
CA TRP A 163 11.51 5.23 -36.16
C TRP A 163 11.31 6.34 -35.12
N GLU A 164 10.89 7.51 -35.61
CA GLU A 164 10.45 8.63 -34.79
C GLU A 164 9.11 9.17 -35.34
N THR A 165 8.23 9.63 -34.44
CA THR A 165 6.96 10.26 -34.85
C THR A 165 7.22 11.57 -35.58
N GLU A 166 6.16 12.16 -36.15
CA GLU A 166 6.15 13.59 -36.46
C GLU A 166 6.44 14.47 -35.23
N GLU A 167 6.71 15.76 -35.48
CA GLU A 167 6.93 16.73 -34.42
C GLU A 167 5.63 17.09 -33.69
N ILE A 168 5.65 16.89 -32.39
CA ILE A 168 4.55 17.17 -31.48
C ILE A 168 4.99 18.33 -30.58
N HIS A 169 4.26 19.45 -30.66
CA HIS A 169 4.39 20.60 -29.74
C HIS A 169 3.91 20.20 -28.33
N THR A 170 4.09 21.01 -27.28
CA THR A 170 3.38 20.79 -26.00
C THR A 170 3.48 19.37 -25.45
N HIS A 171 4.74 18.96 -25.27
CA HIS A 171 5.12 17.68 -24.70
C HIS A 171 5.71 17.88 -23.30
N TYR A 172 4.94 17.56 -22.26
CA TYR A 172 5.46 17.48 -20.90
C TYR A 172 4.72 16.39 -20.17
N ALA A 173 5.47 15.51 -19.50
CA ALA A 173 4.94 14.38 -18.75
C ALA A 173 3.84 13.57 -19.48
N PRO A 174 4.06 13.12 -20.74
CA PRO A 174 3.11 12.20 -21.38
C PRO A 174 2.91 10.94 -20.54
N LEU A 175 1.73 10.32 -20.66
CA LEU A 175 1.44 8.99 -20.15
C LEU A 175 1.32 8.04 -21.33
N VAL A 176 2.12 6.98 -21.35
CA VAL A 176 2.21 6.03 -22.47
C VAL A 176 1.66 4.67 -22.07
N LEU A 177 0.78 4.13 -22.89
CA LEU A 177 0.18 2.81 -22.79
C LEU A 177 0.52 1.96 -24.02
N ARG A 178 0.34 0.65 -23.86
CA ARG A 178 0.23 -0.31 -24.95
C ARG A 178 -1.18 -0.91 -24.92
N ALA A 179 -1.93 -0.74 -26.01
CA ALA A 179 -3.32 -1.17 -26.10
C ALA A 179 -3.78 -1.35 -27.55
N ASP A 180 -4.64 -2.34 -27.83
CA ASP A 180 -5.30 -2.56 -29.13
C ASP A 180 -6.38 -1.48 -29.35
N ALA A 181 -5.92 -0.31 -29.76
CA ALA A 181 -6.75 0.87 -29.97
C ALA A 181 -7.55 0.77 -31.27
N THR A 182 -7.08 -0.02 -32.24
CA THR A 182 -7.75 -0.22 -33.53
C THR A 182 -8.78 -1.35 -33.51
N GLY A 183 -8.71 -2.24 -32.52
CA GLY A 183 -9.55 -3.43 -32.41
C GLY A 183 -9.19 -4.51 -33.42
N ASP A 184 -7.95 -4.51 -33.91
CA ASP A 184 -7.46 -5.44 -34.95
C ASP A 184 -6.69 -6.64 -34.37
N GLY A 185 -6.53 -6.69 -33.05
CA GLY A 185 -5.77 -7.71 -32.32
C GLY A 185 -4.29 -7.36 -32.13
N THR A 186 -3.82 -6.22 -32.62
CA THR A 186 -2.45 -5.72 -32.45
C THR A 186 -2.46 -4.53 -31.50
N ASP A 187 -1.56 -4.51 -30.52
CA ASP A 187 -1.48 -3.34 -29.64
C ASP A 187 -0.75 -2.17 -30.35
N GLU A 188 -1.34 -0.99 -30.28
CA GLU A 188 -0.71 0.29 -30.62
C GLU A 188 0.02 0.92 -29.43
N ILE A 189 0.81 1.96 -29.75
CA ILE A 189 1.34 2.89 -28.75
C ILE A 189 0.30 4.01 -28.57
N VAL A 190 -0.29 4.08 -27.39
CA VAL A 190 -1.29 5.10 -27.04
C VAL A 190 -0.67 6.08 -26.06
N MET A 191 -0.81 7.37 -26.32
CA MET A 191 -0.20 8.40 -25.51
C MET A 191 -1.17 9.52 -25.16
N ALA A 192 -1.41 9.74 -23.87
CA ALA A 192 -2.06 10.94 -23.37
C ALA A 192 -1.01 12.03 -23.15
N LEU A 193 -1.25 13.19 -23.76
CA LEU A 193 -0.35 14.33 -23.69
C LEU A 193 -1.13 15.63 -23.56
N HIS A 194 -1.01 16.30 -22.42
CA HIS A 194 -1.69 17.56 -22.12
C HIS A 194 -3.19 17.53 -22.37
N TYR A 195 -3.71 17.85 -23.55
CA TYR A 195 -5.15 17.98 -23.81
C TYR A 195 -5.61 17.09 -24.97
N ARG A 196 -4.83 16.04 -25.26
CA ARG A 196 -5.01 15.18 -26.41
C ARG A 196 -4.50 13.78 -26.15
N ILE A 197 -5.02 12.86 -26.94
CA ILE A 197 -4.55 11.48 -27.05
C ILE A 197 -4.04 11.28 -28.48
N PHE A 198 -2.94 10.54 -28.61
CA PHE A 198 -2.43 10.00 -29.87
C PHE A 198 -2.44 8.47 -29.82
N VAL A 199 -2.65 7.87 -30.99
CA VAL A 199 -2.46 6.45 -31.24
C VAL A 199 -1.51 6.34 -32.43
N PHE A 200 -0.39 5.65 -32.22
CA PHE A 200 0.64 5.45 -33.23
C PHE A 200 0.71 3.99 -33.68
N ASP A 201 0.94 3.79 -34.97
CA ASP A 201 1.31 2.50 -35.51
C ASP A 201 2.68 2.08 -34.93
N PRO A 202 2.77 0.95 -34.22
CA PRO A 202 4.01 0.51 -33.59
C PRO A 202 5.12 0.19 -34.62
N LYS A 203 4.77 -0.11 -35.88
CA LYS A 203 5.73 -0.47 -36.94
C LYS A 203 6.36 0.74 -37.61
N THR A 204 5.62 1.83 -37.74
CA THR A 204 6.01 2.97 -38.59
C THR A 204 6.17 4.27 -37.82
N GLY A 205 5.53 4.41 -36.65
CA GLY A 205 5.44 5.66 -35.91
C GLY A 205 4.44 6.65 -36.53
N GLU A 206 3.67 6.25 -37.53
CA GLU A 206 2.62 7.07 -38.12
C GLU A 206 1.46 7.25 -37.12
N THR A 207 0.93 8.47 -37.04
CA THR A 207 -0.28 8.75 -36.25
C THR A 207 -1.48 8.13 -36.94
N LEU A 208 -2.05 7.09 -36.33
CA LEU A 208 -3.28 6.45 -36.77
C LEU A 208 -4.50 7.26 -36.37
N MET A 209 -4.52 7.70 -35.10
CA MET A 209 -5.60 8.50 -34.54
C MET A 209 -5.03 9.57 -33.62
N TRP A 210 -5.69 10.72 -33.56
CA TRP A 210 -5.46 11.68 -32.51
C TRP A 210 -6.66 12.58 -32.32
N MET A 211 -6.83 13.10 -31.11
CA MET A 211 -7.86 14.08 -30.82
C MET A 211 -7.38 15.04 -29.75
N ARG A 212 -7.52 16.35 -30.00
CA ARG A 212 -7.57 17.36 -28.95
C ARG A 212 -9.01 17.57 -28.55
N TYR A 213 -9.32 17.38 -27.27
CA TYR A 213 -10.69 17.44 -26.77
C TYR A 213 -10.93 18.59 -25.76
N HIS A 214 -9.87 19.27 -25.29
CA HIS A 214 -9.97 20.48 -24.45
C HIS A 214 -8.65 21.28 -24.33
N ASP A 215 -8.49 22.03 -23.23
CA ASP A 215 -7.32 22.85 -22.88
C ASP A 215 -6.70 22.52 -21.50
N PHE A 216 -7.26 21.55 -20.77
CA PHE A 216 -6.77 21.11 -19.46
C PHE A 216 -5.60 20.13 -19.64
N ARG A 217 -4.73 19.99 -18.63
CA ARG A 217 -3.56 19.10 -18.70
C ARG A 217 -3.87 17.73 -18.09
N ASN A 218 -3.67 16.66 -18.87
CA ASN A 218 -3.86 15.23 -18.59
C ASN A 218 -2.82 14.67 -17.61
N TYR A 219 -2.41 15.44 -16.60
CA TYR A 219 -1.55 14.91 -15.54
C TYR A 219 -2.44 14.21 -14.52
N GLY A 220 -2.09 12.96 -14.22
CA GLY A 220 -2.86 12.14 -13.30
C GLY A 220 -2.80 10.69 -13.73
N PHE A 221 -3.95 10.06 -13.91
CA PHE A 221 -4.07 8.68 -14.40
C PHE A 221 -4.50 8.65 -15.88
N PHE A 222 -3.97 7.68 -16.62
CA PHE A 222 -4.40 7.34 -17.98
C PHE A 222 -4.54 5.82 -18.10
N GLY A 223 -5.67 5.35 -18.62
CA GLY A 223 -5.94 3.93 -18.80
C GLY A 223 -6.76 3.65 -20.05
N ALA A 224 -6.72 2.41 -20.51
CA ALA A 224 -7.56 1.90 -21.60
C ALA A 224 -8.30 0.64 -21.15
N GLU A 225 -9.62 0.58 -21.35
CA GLU A 225 -10.46 -0.55 -20.96
C GLU A 225 -11.58 -0.74 -21.97
N ASN A 226 -12.09 -1.97 -22.09
CA ASN A 226 -13.30 -2.25 -22.86
C ASN A 226 -14.52 -2.08 -21.95
N LEU A 227 -15.28 -0.99 -22.14
CA LEU A 227 -16.38 -0.60 -21.26
C LEU A 227 -17.77 -1.05 -21.76
N ASP A 228 -17.89 -1.46 -23.03
CA ASP A 228 -19.17 -1.81 -23.65
C ASP A 228 -19.20 -3.14 -24.43
N ASP A 229 -18.20 -4.00 -24.20
CA ASP A 229 -18.07 -5.36 -24.78
C ASP A 229 -18.01 -5.36 -26.32
N ASP A 230 -17.42 -4.31 -26.91
CA ASP A 230 -17.06 -4.27 -28.32
C ASP A 230 -15.54 -4.45 -28.54
N PRO A 231 -15.06 -4.69 -29.76
CA PRO A 231 -13.62 -4.92 -29.96
C PRO A 231 -12.76 -3.66 -29.79
N GLN A 232 -13.36 -2.48 -29.61
CA GLN A 232 -12.65 -1.22 -29.43
C GLN A 232 -12.47 -0.92 -27.95
N LEU A 233 -11.48 -0.10 -27.63
CA LEU A 233 -11.21 0.33 -26.27
C LEU A 233 -11.70 1.75 -26.04
N GLU A 234 -12.10 2.01 -24.80
CA GLU A 234 -12.27 3.35 -24.27
C GLU A 234 -11.01 3.78 -23.51
N PHE A 235 -10.71 5.07 -23.62
CA PHE A 235 -9.59 5.71 -22.95
C PHE A 235 -10.10 6.62 -21.85
N ILE A 236 -9.57 6.43 -20.64
CA ILE A 236 -9.97 7.16 -19.44
C ILE A 236 -8.79 8.03 -19.00
N THR A 237 -9.04 9.34 -18.86
CA THR A 237 -8.10 10.28 -18.22
C THR A 237 -8.70 10.78 -16.91
N ILE A 238 -7.93 10.73 -15.82
CA ILE A 238 -8.29 11.36 -14.55
C ILE A 238 -7.20 12.37 -14.21
N GLY A 239 -7.47 13.64 -14.50
CA GLY A 239 -6.55 14.73 -14.22
C GLY A 239 -6.57 15.15 -12.76
N ASP A 240 -5.42 15.15 -12.07
CA ASP A 240 -5.28 15.61 -10.68
C ASP A 240 -4.59 16.99 -10.56
N PHE A 241 -4.04 17.52 -11.65
CA PHE A 241 -3.38 18.84 -11.72
C PHE A 241 -4.31 19.96 -12.20
N SER A 242 -4.74 19.94 -13.46
CA SER A 242 -5.96 20.63 -13.90
C SER A 242 -7.07 19.61 -13.74
N SER A 243 -7.94 19.73 -12.75
CA SER A 243 -8.84 18.62 -12.41
C SER A 243 -9.93 18.45 -13.46
N HIS A 244 -10.01 17.26 -14.04
CA HIS A 244 -11.01 16.84 -15.03
C HIS A 244 -11.03 15.31 -15.14
N ILE A 245 -12.12 14.77 -15.67
CA ILE A 245 -12.24 13.36 -16.04
C ILE A 245 -12.82 13.28 -17.44
N ASP A 246 -12.23 12.45 -18.29
CA ASP A 246 -12.66 12.26 -19.68
C ASP A 246 -12.68 10.78 -20.01
N VAL A 247 -13.71 10.39 -20.75
CA VAL A 247 -13.81 9.06 -21.35
C VAL A 247 -14.01 9.24 -22.85
N LEU A 248 -13.10 8.63 -23.61
CA LEU A 248 -13.06 8.69 -25.07
C LEU A 248 -13.21 7.29 -25.64
N LYS A 249 -13.88 7.16 -26.78
CA LYS A 249 -14.03 5.91 -27.53
C LYS A 249 -13.21 5.96 -28.81
N SER A 250 -12.55 4.85 -29.12
CA SER A 250 -12.04 4.56 -30.47
C SER A 250 -13.13 3.87 -31.29
N ASP A 251 -13.29 4.22 -32.57
CA ASP A 251 -14.05 3.41 -33.54
C ASP A 251 -13.12 2.59 -34.47
N GLY A 252 -11.84 2.51 -34.10
CA GLY A 252 -10.75 1.93 -34.87
C GLY A 252 -10.13 2.87 -35.91
N LYS A 253 -10.68 4.08 -36.10
CA LYS A 253 -10.20 5.07 -37.08
C LYS A 253 -10.12 6.49 -36.54
N GLU A 254 -11.04 6.84 -35.64
CA GLU A 254 -11.13 8.16 -35.01
C GLU A 254 -11.41 8.00 -33.51
N LEU A 255 -11.02 9.02 -32.76
CA LEU A 255 -11.36 9.16 -31.35
C LEU A 255 -12.55 10.10 -31.20
N SER A 256 -13.45 9.78 -30.28
CA SER A 256 -14.58 10.63 -29.91
C SER A 256 -14.74 10.69 -28.40
N VAL A 257 -15.20 11.83 -27.87
CA VAL A 257 -15.51 11.95 -26.43
C VAL A 257 -16.88 11.34 -26.18
N ILE A 258 -16.94 10.36 -25.26
CA ILE A 258 -18.20 9.80 -24.77
C ILE A 258 -18.80 10.80 -23.78
N TRP A 259 -18.04 11.13 -22.74
CA TRP A 259 -18.41 12.15 -21.77
C TRP A 259 -17.18 12.79 -21.13
N ARG A 260 -17.43 13.93 -20.49
CA ARG A 260 -16.41 14.75 -19.86
C ARG A 260 -16.96 15.50 -18.66
N LYS A 261 -16.14 15.61 -17.62
CA LYS A 261 -16.38 16.45 -16.45
C LYS A 261 -15.21 17.39 -16.20
N ASP A 262 -15.46 18.68 -16.40
CA ASP A 262 -14.57 19.74 -15.90
C ASP A 262 -14.79 19.92 -14.39
N ILE A 263 -13.70 19.85 -13.61
CA ILE A 263 -13.76 19.99 -12.14
C ILE A 263 -13.15 21.32 -11.72
N GLU A 264 -11.87 21.54 -12.01
CA GLU A 264 -11.19 22.79 -11.68
C GLU A 264 -9.93 23.00 -12.53
N SER A 265 -9.97 23.98 -13.43
CA SER A 265 -8.84 24.32 -14.30
C SER A 265 -7.79 25.21 -13.64
N ASN A 266 -8.16 25.97 -12.60
CA ASN A 266 -7.26 26.93 -11.97
C ASN A 266 -6.30 26.24 -11.01
N ILE A 267 -5.08 26.01 -11.48
CA ILE A 267 -4.01 25.34 -10.74
C ILE A 267 -3.43 26.16 -9.58
N ASP A 268 -3.56 27.50 -9.62
CA ASP A 268 -2.93 28.39 -8.62
C ASP A 268 -3.76 28.49 -7.32
N ARG A 269 -5.06 28.17 -7.39
CA ARG A 269 -6.00 28.36 -6.28
C ARG A 269 -7.03 27.23 -6.18
N LYS A 270 -6.55 25.98 -6.25
CA LYS A 270 -7.42 24.81 -6.20
C LYS A 270 -8.20 24.73 -4.89
N LYS A 271 -9.52 24.55 -5.01
CA LYS A 271 -10.43 24.25 -3.90
C LYS A 271 -10.89 22.80 -3.92
N LYS A 272 -10.84 22.17 -5.08
CA LYS A 272 -11.25 20.81 -5.37
C LYS A 272 -10.01 19.97 -5.70
N ILE A 273 -9.99 18.75 -5.17
CA ILE A 273 -8.85 17.84 -5.35
C ILE A 273 -9.40 16.49 -5.77
N VAL A 274 -8.84 15.95 -6.85
CA VAL A 274 -9.10 14.59 -7.31
C VAL A 274 -7.84 13.78 -7.02
N ARG A 275 -8.00 12.56 -6.51
CA ARG A 275 -6.89 11.62 -6.34
C ARG A 275 -7.31 10.22 -6.80
N PRO A 276 -6.88 9.79 -7.99
CA PRO A 276 -7.03 8.40 -8.41
C PRO A 276 -6.06 7.50 -7.63
N GLY A 277 -6.44 6.24 -7.44
CA GLY A 277 -5.50 5.17 -7.06
C GLY A 277 -4.74 4.62 -8.26
N PRO A 278 -3.95 3.54 -8.08
CA PRO A 278 -3.18 2.93 -9.17
C PRO A 278 -4.03 2.24 -10.22
N ASP A 279 -5.21 1.76 -9.85
CA ASP A 279 -6.14 1.11 -10.77
C ASP A 279 -7.59 1.52 -10.45
N PRO A 280 -7.98 2.73 -10.86
CA PRO A 280 -9.27 3.32 -10.53
C PRO A 280 -10.42 2.81 -11.40
N ILE A 281 -10.19 1.94 -12.39
CA ILE A 281 -11.24 1.43 -13.28
C ILE A 281 -11.58 0.00 -12.84
N ARG A 282 -12.74 -0.21 -12.21
CA ARG A 282 -13.13 -1.47 -11.55
C ARG A 282 -14.61 -1.75 -11.71
N ASP A 283 -14.98 -3.01 -11.93
CA ASP A 283 -16.36 -3.48 -11.80
C ASP A 283 -16.60 -3.82 -10.31
N LEU A 284 -17.24 -2.92 -9.58
CA LEU A 284 -17.32 -2.99 -8.11
C LEU A 284 -18.45 -3.88 -7.59
N ASP A 285 -19.38 -4.32 -8.44
CA ASP A 285 -20.47 -5.22 -8.05
C ASP A 285 -20.68 -6.43 -8.98
N ASN A 286 -19.74 -6.63 -9.91
CA ASN A 286 -19.67 -7.74 -10.87
C ASN A 286 -20.92 -7.79 -11.76
N ASP A 287 -21.43 -6.62 -12.16
CA ASP A 287 -22.56 -6.49 -13.10
C ASP A 287 -22.11 -6.44 -14.57
N GLY A 288 -20.79 -6.46 -14.81
CA GLY A 288 -20.16 -6.38 -16.12
C GLY A 288 -19.93 -4.95 -16.60
N ARG A 289 -20.23 -3.94 -15.77
CA ARG A 289 -19.95 -2.53 -16.06
C ARG A 289 -18.85 -2.04 -15.13
N PHE A 290 -17.99 -1.20 -15.66
CA PHE A 290 -16.90 -0.63 -14.88
C PHE A 290 -17.30 0.72 -14.29
N GLU A 291 -16.83 0.96 -13.07
CA GLU A 291 -16.77 2.26 -12.42
C GLU A 291 -15.38 2.89 -12.49
N ILE A 292 -15.35 4.22 -12.49
CA ILE A 292 -14.18 5.04 -12.20
C ILE A 292 -14.25 5.46 -10.73
N VAL A 293 -13.34 4.91 -9.91
CA VAL A 293 -13.31 5.02 -8.45
C VAL A 293 -12.14 5.90 -8.00
N PHE A 294 -12.43 6.95 -7.25
CA PHE A 294 -11.39 7.90 -6.81
C PHE A 294 -11.81 8.70 -5.58
N ASN A 295 -10.84 9.42 -5.01
CA ASN A 295 -11.08 10.37 -3.94
C ASN A 295 -11.36 11.77 -4.49
N PHE A 296 -12.42 12.42 -4.01
CA PHE A 296 -12.83 13.75 -4.41
C PHE A 296 -13.00 14.65 -3.19
N HIS A 297 -12.11 15.63 -3.02
CA HIS A 297 -12.24 16.66 -2.00
C HIS A 297 -13.12 17.81 -2.46
N ASN A 298 -14.10 18.16 -1.63
CA ASN A 298 -14.85 19.42 -1.67
C ASN A 298 -15.63 19.65 -2.98
N GLU A 299 -16.15 18.58 -3.60
CA GLU A 299 -17.05 18.70 -4.76
C GLU A 299 -18.33 19.46 -4.38
N HIS A 300 -18.86 19.16 -3.19
CA HIS A 300 -20.12 19.69 -2.65
C HIS A 300 -19.96 20.96 -1.81
N GLU A 301 -18.78 21.60 -1.83
CA GLU A 301 -18.45 22.78 -1.01
C GLU A 301 -18.56 22.54 0.52
N ASP A 302 -18.46 21.28 0.95
CA ASP A 302 -18.57 20.86 2.36
C ASP A 302 -17.20 20.65 3.04
N ASN A 303 -16.11 20.86 2.31
CA ASN A 303 -14.73 20.69 2.77
C ASN A 303 -14.43 19.26 3.28
N LEU A 304 -15.09 18.25 2.73
CA LEU A 304 -14.84 16.84 3.03
C LEU A 304 -14.15 16.12 1.86
N TRP A 305 -13.47 15.03 2.17
CA TRP A 305 -13.15 14.01 1.18
C TRP A 305 -14.35 13.09 0.99
N HIS A 306 -14.58 12.72 -0.26
CA HIS A 306 -15.55 11.73 -0.67
C HIS A 306 -14.82 10.61 -1.39
N THR A 307 -15.19 9.37 -1.12
CA THR A 307 -14.88 8.26 -2.02
C THR A 307 -16.07 8.16 -2.99
N VAL A 308 -15.80 8.33 -4.28
CA VAL A 308 -16.84 8.35 -5.32
C VAL A 308 -16.55 7.29 -6.37
N ALA A 309 -17.62 6.76 -6.94
CA ALA A 309 -17.57 5.92 -8.13
C ALA A 309 -18.55 6.46 -9.16
N TRP A 310 -18.08 6.67 -10.38
CA TRP A 310 -18.92 7.05 -11.52
C TRP A 310 -18.91 5.90 -12.52
N ASP A 311 -20.05 5.60 -13.11
CA ASP A 311 -20.13 4.64 -14.20
C ASP A 311 -19.22 5.10 -15.34
N ALA A 312 -18.30 4.24 -15.76
CA ALA A 312 -17.24 4.61 -16.68
C ALA A 312 -17.79 4.98 -18.07
N LEU A 313 -18.90 4.39 -18.50
CA LEU A 313 -19.45 4.64 -19.83
C LEU A 313 -20.34 5.89 -19.90
N THR A 314 -21.07 6.21 -18.84
CA THR A 314 -22.09 7.27 -18.82
C THR A 314 -21.69 8.51 -18.01
N GLY A 315 -20.75 8.36 -17.07
CA GLY A 315 -20.38 9.41 -16.12
C GLY A 315 -21.43 9.66 -15.04
N GLU A 316 -22.46 8.80 -14.92
CA GLU A 316 -23.44 8.87 -13.84
C GLU A 316 -22.81 8.45 -12.51
N VAL A 317 -23.20 9.10 -11.42
CA VAL A 317 -22.68 8.77 -10.09
C VAL A 317 -23.30 7.46 -9.61
N VAL A 318 -22.49 6.42 -9.43
CA VAL A 318 -22.89 5.11 -8.88
C VAL A 318 -22.97 5.18 -7.36
N PHE A 319 -21.97 5.79 -6.71
CA PHE A 319 -22.06 6.19 -5.32
C PHE A 319 -21.17 7.39 -5.00
N ASP A 320 -21.51 8.02 -3.87
CA ASP A 320 -20.77 9.12 -3.29
C ASP A 320 -20.80 8.98 -1.75
N TRP A 321 -19.65 8.64 -1.16
CA TRP A 321 -19.52 8.42 0.28
C TRP A 321 -18.74 9.56 0.94
N PRO A 322 -19.42 10.47 1.67
CA PRO A 322 -18.77 11.60 2.33
C PRO A 322 -17.98 11.17 3.57
N GLY A 323 -16.89 11.90 3.85
CA GLY A 323 -16.10 11.76 5.07
C GLY A 323 -15.22 10.50 5.12
N VAL A 324 -14.96 9.89 3.95
CA VAL A 324 -14.06 8.74 3.82
C VAL A 324 -13.07 8.94 2.68
N TYR A 325 -11.87 8.40 2.88
CA TYR A 325 -10.77 8.43 1.92
C TYR A 325 -10.37 7.00 1.55
N LEU A 326 -10.34 6.70 0.26
CA LEU A 326 -9.92 5.43 -0.32
C LEU A 326 -8.40 5.29 -0.32
N ASN A 327 -7.92 4.18 0.21
CA ASN A 327 -6.49 3.85 0.35
C ASN A 327 -6.05 2.69 -0.57
N GLY A 328 -6.98 1.88 -1.06
CA GLY A 328 -6.72 0.71 -1.88
C GLY A 328 -8.00 -0.02 -2.25
N ILE A 329 -7.93 -0.82 -3.31
CA ILE A 329 -9.02 -1.65 -3.85
C ILE A 329 -8.44 -3.04 -4.12
N HIS A 330 -9.02 -4.09 -3.53
CA HIS A 330 -8.59 -5.48 -3.71
C HIS A 330 -9.73 -6.44 -3.45
N ASP A 331 -9.82 -7.53 -4.21
CA ASP A 331 -10.60 -8.73 -3.87
C ASP A 331 -9.95 -9.44 -2.67
N LEU A 332 -10.55 -9.28 -1.48
CA LEU A 332 -10.04 -9.79 -0.21
C LEU A 332 -10.74 -11.06 0.26
N ASP A 333 -11.80 -11.51 -0.43
CA ASP A 333 -12.48 -12.76 -0.10
C ASP A 333 -12.50 -13.79 -1.24
N GLY A 334 -11.95 -13.43 -2.40
CA GLY A 334 -11.80 -14.30 -3.56
C GLY A 334 -13.10 -14.51 -4.33
N ASP A 335 -14.14 -13.71 -4.09
CA ASP A 335 -15.42 -13.81 -4.79
C ASP A 335 -15.45 -13.09 -6.15
N GLY A 336 -14.37 -12.42 -6.51
CA GLY A 336 -14.22 -11.65 -7.74
C GLY A 336 -14.81 -10.25 -7.67
N VAL A 337 -15.28 -9.79 -6.49
CA VAL A 337 -15.72 -8.42 -6.23
C VAL A 337 -14.68 -7.73 -5.34
N ASP A 338 -14.27 -6.53 -5.73
CA ASP A 338 -13.26 -5.82 -4.94
C ASP A 338 -13.84 -5.20 -3.65
N GLU A 339 -13.07 -5.32 -2.56
CA GLU A 339 -13.22 -4.54 -1.34
C GLU A 339 -12.42 -3.23 -1.36
N LEU A 340 -12.97 -2.22 -0.71
CA LEU A 340 -12.41 -0.87 -0.60
C LEU A 340 -11.85 -0.63 0.81
N PHE A 341 -10.59 -0.19 0.86
CA PHE A 341 -9.89 0.20 2.09
C PHE A 341 -10.14 1.68 2.41
N LEU A 342 -10.99 1.98 3.38
CA LEU A 342 -11.44 3.35 3.65
C LEU A 342 -10.94 3.88 5.01
N SER A 343 -10.47 5.14 5.02
CA SER A 343 -10.10 5.88 6.23
C SER A 343 -11.09 7.02 6.48
N LYS A 344 -11.64 7.14 7.70
CA LYS A 344 -12.51 8.27 8.04
C LYS A 344 -11.72 9.57 8.13
N THR A 345 -12.30 10.64 7.60
CA THR A 345 -11.71 11.99 7.64
C THR A 345 -12.79 13.07 7.75
N GLN A 346 -12.42 14.23 8.26
CA GLN A 346 -13.33 15.37 8.50
C GLN A 346 -12.84 16.68 7.85
N GLY A 347 -11.84 16.59 6.96
CA GLY A 347 -11.29 17.76 6.30
C GLY A 347 -10.19 17.40 5.30
N LEU A 348 -9.50 18.43 4.81
CA LEU A 348 -8.46 18.31 3.79
C LEU A 348 -7.35 17.29 4.13
N TYR A 349 -6.96 17.18 5.40
CA TYR A 349 -5.90 16.27 5.82
C TYR A 349 -6.48 14.92 6.22
N VAL A 350 -6.01 13.85 5.58
CA VAL A 350 -6.31 12.47 5.98
C VAL A 350 -5.48 12.14 7.22
N PRO A 351 -6.10 11.83 8.38
CA PRO A 351 -5.35 11.53 9.60
C PRO A 351 -4.52 10.26 9.43
N LYS A 352 -3.29 10.25 9.97
CA LYS A 352 -2.44 9.04 9.98
C LYS A 352 -3.14 7.87 10.68
N PHE A 353 -3.77 8.11 11.83
CA PHE A 353 -4.61 7.14 12.53
C PHE A 353 -6.04 7.67 12.58
N SER A 354 -7.00 6.87 12.10
CA SER A 354 -8.42 7.20 12.05
C SER A 354 -9.26 5.94 12.29
N SER A 355 -10.59 6.05 12.33
CA SER A 355 -11.38 4.83 12.11
C SER A 355 -11.19 4.39 10.67
N VAL A 356 -10.80 3.14 10.47
CA VAL A 356 -10.65 2.53 9.15
C VAL A 356 -11.70 1.44 8.96
N GLU A 357 -12.09 1.17 7.73
CA GLU A 357 -13.05 0.12 7.38
C GLU A 357 -12.68 -0.56 6.07
N ILE A 358 -13.04 -1.84 5.97
CA ILE A 358 -13.14 -2.57 4.71
C ILE A 358 -14.62 -2.57 4.34
N ALA A 359 -14.93 -2.10 3.14
CA ALA A 359 -16.30 -2.03 2.66
C ALA A 359 -16.38 -2.50 1.20
N ARG A 360 -17.54 -3.01 0.81
CA ARG A 360 -17.87 -3.29 -0.59
C ARG A 360 -19.10 -2.52 -1.03
N TYR A 361 -19.22 -2.29 -2.33
CA TYR A 361 -20.46 -1.80 -2.94
C TYR A 361 -21.28 -2.99 -3.43
N ARG A 362 -22.55 -3.09 -3.02
CA ARG A 362 -23.42 -4.18 -3.47
C ARG A 362 -24.87 -3.77 -3.34
N GLU A 363 -25.67 -4.01 -4.39
CA GLU A 363 -27.11 -3.66 -4.43
C GLU A 363 -27.36 -2.17 -4.14
N GLY A 364 -26.54 -1.27 -4.70
CA GLY A 364 -26.74 0.17 -4.54
C GLY A 364 -26.34 0.74 -3.16
N ARG A 365 -25.66 -0.03 -2.32
CA ARG A 365 -25.29 0.38 -0.95
C ARG A 365 -23.88 -0.02 -0.56
N LYS A 366 -23.29 0.78 0.32
CA LYS A 366 -22.07 0.41 1.06
C LYS A 366 -22.39 -0.68 2.08
N GLN A 367 -21.62 -1.75 2.07
CA GLN A 367 -21.63 -2.79 3.11
C GLN A 367 -20.26 -2.80 3.79
N THR A 368 -20.22 -2.44 5.08
CA THR A 368 -19.00 -2.58 5.89
C THR A 368 -18.82 -4.04 6.27
N LEU A 369 -17.68 -4.62 5.91
CA LEU A 369 -17.31 -6.00 6.22
C LEU A 369 -16.45 -6.09 7.47
N TRP A 370 -15.65 -5.04 7.72
CA TRP A 370 -14.76 -4.95 8.87
C TRP A 370 -14.49 -3.49 9.20
N ASP A 371 -14.28 -3.18 10.48
CA ASP A 371 -13.87 -1.84 10.93
C ASP A 371 -12.93 -1.89 12.13
N LEU A 372 -12.12 -0.84 12.27
CA LEU A 372 -11.19 -0.69 13.36
C LEU A 372 -11.00 0.78 13.75
N GLU A 373 -11.18 1.09 15.03
CA GLU A 373 -10.87 2.41 15.57
C GLU A 373 -9.37 2.66 15.68
N SER A 374 -8.96 3.90 15.37
CA SER A 374 -7.56 4.36 15.48
C SER A 374 -6.57 3.50 14.68
N GLY A 375 -7.00 2.97 13.54
CA GLY A 375 -6.20 2.23 12.59
C GLY A 375 -5.53 3.12 11.53
N GLN A 376 -4.55 2.54 10.85
CA GLN A 376 -3.80 3.09 9.73
C GLN A 376 -3.48 1.94 8.77
N PHE A 377 -3.96 2.03 7.53
CA PHE A 377 -3.46 1.15 6.49
C PHE A 377 -2.02 1.54 6.10
N PRO A 378 -1.09 0.58 6.01
CA PRO A 378 0.18 0.82 5.35
C PRO A 378 -0.07 1.10 3.86
N LEU A 379 0.74 1.98 3.27
CA LEU A 379 0.68 2.30 1.85
C LEU A 379 2.03 2.03 1.22
N LEU A 380 2.03 1.34 0.09
CA LEU A 380 3.22 1.12 -0.74
C LEU A 380 2.93 1.58 -2.17
N ASP A 381 3.97 2.09 -2.83
CA ASP A 381 3.88 2.36 -4.27
C ASP A 381 3.85 1.03 -5.03
N GLN A 382 2.91 0.87 -5.93
CA GLN A 382 2.90 -0.13 -6.98
C GLN A 382 4.03 0.21 -7.97
N VAL A 383 4.94 -0.74 -8.16
CA VAL A 383 6.14 -0.55 -8.98
C VAL A 383 5.96 -0.95 -10.43
N ASP A 384 4.99 -1.82 -10.71
CA ASP A 384 4.63 -2.32 -12.02
C ASP A 384 3.14 -2.09 -12.28
N PHE A 385 2.77 -1.58 -13.46
CA PHE A 385 1.38 -1.39 -13.85
C PHE A 385 1.03 -2.35 -14.99
N PRO A 386 -0.27 -2.66 -15.19
CA PRO A 386 -0.71 -3.28 -16.43
C PRO A 386 -0.34 -2.42 -17.65
N LYS A 387 -0.11 -3.06 -18.80
CA LYS A 387 0.29 -2.40 -20.06
C LYS A 387 -0.66 -1.27 -20.52
N ASN A 388 -1.92 -1.34 -20.11
CA ASN A 388 -3.00 -0.42 -20.42
C ASN A 388 -3.28 0.57 -19.28
N ARG A 389 -2.32 0.79 -18.38
CA ARG A 389 -2.40 1.73 -17.25
C ARG A 389 -1.10 2.53 -17.12
N ALA A 390 -1.22 3.82 -16.86
CA ALA A 390 -0.10 4.68 -16.49
C ALA A 390 -0.57 5.78 -15.54
N THR A 391 0.28 6.19 -14.61
CA THR A 391 -0.04 7.28 -13.69
C THR A 391 1.17 8.16 -13.42
N GLY A 392 0.93 9.46 -13.52
CA GLY A 392 1.77 10.53 -12.98
C GLY A 392 1.09 11.26 -11.83
N ALA A 393 -0.05 10.74 -11.34
CA ALA A 393 -0.81 11.37 -10.27
C ALA A 393 -0.01 11.38 -8.97
N THR A 394 -0.23 12.42 -8.16
CA THR A 394 0.36 12.50 -6.83
C THR A 394 -0.26 11.42 -5.95
N LEU A 395 0.55 10.46 -5.47
CA LEU A 395 0.12 9.23 -4.78
C LEU A 395 -0.64 8.25 -5.68
N GLY A 396 -0.62 8.45 -7.00
CA GLY A 396 -1.33 7.58 -7.96
C GLY A 396 -0.84 6.14 -7.96
N ALA A 397 0.37 5.87 -7.48
CA ALA A 397 0.88 4.51 -7.34
C ALA A 397 0.57 3.87 -5.98
N GLN A 398 0.06 4.63 -5.00
CA GLN A 398 -0.08 4.13 -3.63
C GLN A 398 -1.32 3.28 -3.47
N THR A 399 -1.15 2.10 -2.89
CA THR A 399 -2.23 1.22 -2.45
C THR A 399 -1.87 0.52 -1.15
N VAL A 400 -2.86 -0.06 -0.49
CA VAL A 400 -2.65 -0.97 0.65
C VAL A 400 -2.01 -2.25 0.13
N PRO A 401 -0.85 -2.68 0.66
CA PRO A 401 -0.29 -3.97 0.27
C PRO A 401 -1.08 -5.12 0.88
N THR A 402 -1.38 -6.11 0.05
CA THR A 402 -2.04 -7.36 0.41
C THR A 402 -1.10 -8.54 0.21
N ILE A 403 -1.36 -9.64 0.91
CA ILE A 403 -0.55 -10.85 0.83
C ILE A 403 -1.39 -12.04 1.30
N ASP A 404 -1.34 -13.18 0.60
CA ASP A 404 -1.84 -14.45 1.13
C ASP A 404 -0.77 -15.06 2.06
N TRP A 405 -0.88 -14.86 3.38
CA TRP A 405 0.06 -15.42 4.35
C TRP A 405 -0.33 -16.76 4.95
N ASN A 406 -1.59 -17.16 4.79
CA ASN A 406 -2.10 -18.41 5.35
C ASN A 406 -2.13 -19.55 4.30
N GLY A 407 -1.95 -19.22 3.02
CA GLY A 407 -1.89 -20.11 1.86
C GLY A 407 -3.25 -20.63 1.39
N ASP A 408 -4.34 -19.92 1.68
CA ASP A 408 -5.70 -20.31 1.28
C ASP A 408 -6.11 -19.78 -0.10
N GLY A 409 -5.25 -18.98 -0.75
CA GLY A 409 -5.49 -18.37 -2.05
C GLY A 409 -6.24 -17.03 -2.00
N VAL A 410 -6.56 -16.54 -0.80
CA VAL A 410 -7.24 -15.26 -0.56
C VAL A 410 -6.25 -14.24 0.01
N GLN A 411 -6.45 -12.97 -0.30
CA GLN A 411 -5.55 -11.90 0.12
C GLN A 411 -5.80 -11.47 1.59
N ASP A 412 -4.74 -11.44 2.38
CA ASP A 412 -4.73 -10.88 3.73
C ASP A 412 -4.19 -9.44 3.76
N PHE A 413 -4.41 -8.72 4.86
CA PHE A 413 -3.93 -7.34 5.01
C PHE A 413 -3.50 -7.00 6.43
N CYS A 414 -2.59 -6.04 6.55
CA CYS A 414 -2.09 -5.57 7.85
C CYS A 414 -2.47 -4.12 8.15
N VAL A 415 -2.55 -3.80 9.45
CA VAL A 415 -2.97 -2.47 9.95
C VAL A 415 -2.11 -2.09 11.14
N PHE A 416 -1.70 -0.82 11.21
CA PHE A 416 -1.20 -0.24 12.46
C PHE A 416 -2.36 0.36 13.25
N ARG A 417 -2.49 0.04 14.53
CA ARG A 417 -3.50 0.61 15.42
C ARG A 417 -2.88 1.34 16.60
N LYS A 418 -3.39 2.53 16.92
CA LYS A 418 -3.06 3.23 18.16
C LYS A 418 -3.99 2.77 19.29
N THR A 419 -3.41 2.26 20.37
CA THR A 419 -4.17 1.90 21.58
C THR A 419 -4.57 3.17 22.36
N PRO A 420 -5.58 3.08 23.27
CA PRO A 420 -5.92 4.19 24.17
C PRO A 420 -4.76 4.66 25.05
N TYR A 421 -3.75 3.80 25.27
CA TYR A 421 -2.54 4.13 26.02
C TYR A 421 -1.43 4.75 25.15
N GLY A 422 -1.69 5.00 23.87
CA GLY A 422 -0.73 5.59 22.95
C GLY A 422 0.35 4.63 22.45
N THR A 423 0.27 3.34 22.74
CA THR A 423 1.13 2.33 22.10
C THR A 423 0.61 1.98 20.71
N THR A 424 1.50 1.71 19.75
CA THR A 424 1.14 1.24 18.42
C THR A 424 1.17 -0.28 18.39
N VAL A 425 0.13 -0.90 17.84
CA VAL A 425 0.06 -2.34 17.57
C VAL A 425 0.09 -2.54 16.07
N PHE A 426 0.83 -3.52 15.59
CA PHE A 426 0.82 -3.97 14.21
C PHE A 426 0.04 -5.30 14.14
N GLU A 427 -1.07 -5.31 13.41
CA GLU A 427 -2.04 -6.40 13.39
C GLU A 427 -2.19 -6.94 11.97
N GLY A 428 -2.31 -8.26 11.81
CA GLY A 428 -2.65 -8.90 10.54
C GLY A 428 -4.05 -9.49 10.59
N TYR A 429 -4.80 -9.34 9.50
CA TYR A 429 -6.17 -9.81 9.35
C TYR A 429 -6.31 -10.72 8.14
N SER A 430 -7.05 -11.81 8.33
CA SER A 430 -7.34 -12.82 7.31
C SER A 430 -8.84 -13.03 7.18
N TYR A 431 -9.28 -13.44 6.00
CA TYR A 431 -10.69 -13.76 5.77
C TYR A 431 -11.04 -15.15 6.33
N PHE A 432 -11.99 -15.20 7.27
CA PHE A 432 -12.51 -16.43 7.86
C PHE A 432 -14.03 -16.31 8.07
N ASP A 433 -14.77 -17.40 7.85
CA ASP A 433 -16.20 -17.51 8.19
C ASP A 433 -17.10 -16.34 7.69
N ASN A 434 -16.80 -15.76 6.53
CA ASN A 434 -17.46 -14.59 5.91
C ASN A 434 -17.16 -13.24 6.60
N GLY A 435 -15.98 -13.07 7.18
CA GLY A 435 -15.51 -11.81 7.73
C GLY A 435 -13.99 -11.80 7.92
N PHE A 436 -13.46 -10.69 8.43
CA PHE A 436 -12.03 -10.55 8.67
C PHE A 436 -11.71 -10.69 10.16
N ASP A 437 -10.94 -11.71 10.51
CA ASP A 437 -10.49 -11.96 11.86
C ASP A 437 -8.99 -11.70 11.99
N LYS A 438 -8.59 -11.32 13.20
CA LYS A 438 -7.18 -11.06 13.50
C LYS A 438 -6.40 -12.37 13.52
N ALA A 439 -5.44 -12.50 12.61
CA ALA A 439 -4.56 -13.66 12.53
C ALA A 439 -3.38 -13.58 13.51
N TRP A 440 -2.85 -12.37 13.73
CA TRP A 440 -1.71 -12.14 14.63
C TRP A 440 -1.60 -10.66 15.04
N TYR A 441 -0.82 -10.38 16.09
CA TYR A 441 -0.40 -9.00 16.38
C TYR A 441 0.96 -8.89 17.04
N ILE A 442 1.54 -7.69 16.91
CA ILE A 442 2.76 -7.26 17.56
C ILE A 442 2.51 -5.91 18.24
N GLU A 443 2.58 -5.86 19.56
CA GLU A 443 2.66 -4.57 20.27
C GLU A 443 4.06 -4.01 20.14
N LEU A 444 4.16 -2.85 19.49
CA LEU A 444 5.42 -2.16 19.29
C LEU A 444 5.80 -1.35 20.54
N PRO A 445 7.10 -1.11 20.74
CA PRO A 445 7.57 -0.17 21.73
C PRO A 445 6.89 1.19 21.62
N ARG A 446 6.51 1.77 22.76
CA ARG A 446 5.92 3.12 22.79
C ARG A 446 6.87 4.13 22.15
N ASP A 447 6.30 4.98 21.29
CA ASP A 447 7.00 6.07 20.59
C ASP A 447 8.05 5.62 19.56
N PHE A 448 7.98 4.38 19.09
CA PHE A 448 8.79 3.92 17.96
C PHE A 448 7.94 4.02 16.68
N PRO A 449 8.26 4.95 15.76
CA PRO A 449 7.65 4.98 14.44
C PRO A 449 7.93 3.67 13.72
N ALA A 450 6.89 3.13 13.09
CA ALA A 450 7.00 1.95 12.25
C ALA A 450 6.36 2.20 10.89
N GLU A 451 6.88 1.51 9.88
CA GLU A 451 6.38 1.50 8.52
C GLU A 451 6.56 0.11 7.91
N VAL A 452 5.61 -0.28 7.05
CA VAL A 452 5.80 -1.42 6.17
C VAL A 452 6.65 -0.95 4.99
N LEU A 453 7.71 -1.69 4.70
CA LEU A 453 8.61 -1.41 3.56
C LEU A 453 8.30 -2.28 2.35
N ALA A 454 7.83 -3.52 2.58
CA ALA A 454 7.52 -4.48 1.55
C ALA A 454 6.69 -5.65 2.08
N VAL A 455 6.01 -6.33 1.15
CA VAL A 455 5.37 -7.64 1.32
C VAL A 455 5.92 -8.58 0.24
N GLN A 456 6.05 -9.87 0.53
CA GLN A 456 6.53 -10.87 -0.43
C GLN A 456 5.86 -12.22 -0.13
N SER A 457 5.26 -12.86 -1.13
CA SER A 457 4.60 -14.17 -1.01
C SER A 457 5.39 -15.35 -1.60
N ASP A 458 6.49 -15.09 -2.33
CA ASP A 458 7.22 -16.11 -3.08
C ASP A 458 7.74 -17.27 -2.20
N PRO A 459 7.27 -18.52 -2.44
CA PRO A 459 7.73 -19.71 -1.73
C PRO A 459 9.24 -19.97 -1.84
N GLU A 460 9.86 -19.67 -2.99
CA GLU A 460 11.30 -19.84 -3.20
C GLU A 460 12.10 -18.86 -2.32
N MET A 461 11.48 -17.73 -1.96
CA MET A 461 12.03 -16.70 -1.08
C MET A 461 11.66 -16.89 0.39
N GLY A 462 11.18 -18.08 0.76
CA GLY A 462 10.84 -18.42 2.15
C GLY A 462 9.38 -18.15 2.52
N GLY A 463 8.52 -17.93 1.53
CA GLY A 463 7.08 -17.79 1.71
C GLY A 463 6.64 -16.41 2.20
N PRO A 464 5.34 -16.31 2.58
CA PRO A 464 4.71 -15.04 2.90
C PRO A 464 5.29 -14.34 4.11
N LYS A 465 5.66 -13.06 3.92
CA LYS A 465 6.26 -12.23 4.97
C LYS A 465 6.12 -10.74 4.69
N VAL A 466 6.14 -9.96 5.77
CA VAL A 466 6.11 -8.50 5.74
C VAL A 466 7.43 -7.96 6.28
N LEU A 467 8.05 -7.01 5.58
CA LEU A 467 9.21 -6.28 6.07
C LEU A 467 8.76 -4.99 6.73
N VAL A 468 9.07 -4.84 8.01
CA VAL A 468 8.73 -3.66 8.83
C VAL A 468 10.00 -2.94 9.23
N SER A 469 10.04 -1.64 9.01
CA SER A 469 11.06 -0.77 9.58
C SER A 469 10.56 -0.17 10.88
N LEU A 470 11.45 -0.10 11.86
CA LEU A 470 11.23 0.53 13.14
C LEU A 470 12.31 1.57 13.38
N ASP A 471 11.92 2.84 13.46
CA ASP A 471 12.81 3.91 13.86
C ASP A 471 13.05 3.83 15.36
N VAL A 472 14.32 3.74 15.73
CA VAL A 472 14.72 3.61 17.13
C VAL A 472 15.04 4.99 17.67
N PRO A 473 14.16 5.60 18.49
CA PRO A 473 14.47 6.88 19.11
C PRO A 473 15.69 6.72 20.02
N ARG A 474 16.39 7.83 20.29
CA ARG A 474 17.50 7.84 21.25
C ARG A 474 17.00 7.53 22.66
N VAL A 475 16.96 6.25 22.99
CA VAL A 475 16.70 5.73 24.33
C VAL A 475 17.96 5.81 25.18
N ARG A 476 17.79 5.93 26.50
CA ARG A 476 18.95 5.92 27.41
C ARG A 476 19.60 4.53 27.42
N PRO A 477 20.92 4.39 27.62
CA PRO A 477 21.62 3.10 27.60
C PRO A 477 21.03 2.03 28.53
N GLU A 478 20.35 2.45 29.60
CA GLU A 478 19.71 1.60 30.60
C GLU A 478 18.24 1.24 30.31
N GLU A 479 17.61 1.85 29.30
CA GLU A 479 16.20 1.60 28.97
C GLU A 479 16.04 0.28 28.21
N ARG A 480 15.13 -0.57 28.72
CA ARG A 480 14.74 -1.82 28.06
C ARG A 480 13.47 -1.60 27.25
N VAL A 481 13.46 -2.18 26.07
CA VAL A 481 12.34 -2.15 25.14
C VAL A 481 11.79 -3.56 25.00
N ALA A 482 10.47 -3.70 24.97
CA ALA A 482 9.79 -4.99 24.85
C ALA A 482 8.81 -4.96 23.68
N PHE A 483 8.68 -6.11 23.03
CA PHE A 483 7.63 -6.41 22.07
C PHE A 483 6.72 -7.46 22.70
N VAL A 484 5.41 -7.32 22.49
CA VAL A 484 4.46 -8.42 22.75
C VAL A 484 4.08 -9.00 21.40
N VAL A 485 4.22 -10.30 21.22
CA VAL A 485 3.97 -10.98 19.94
C VAL A 485 3.01 -12.13 20.18
N GLU A 486 1.92 -12.16 19.43
CA GLU A 486 0.91 -13.23 19.45
C GLU A 486 0.71 -13.76 18.02
N ASP A 487 0.84 -15.08 17.87
CA ASP A 487 0.64 -15.83 16.62
C ASP A 487 1.41 -15.35 15.37
N ALA A 488 2.43 -14.51 15.57
CA ALA A 488 3.45 -14.16 14.59
C ALA A 488 4.85 -14.64 15.00
N GLU A 489 5.73 -14.78 14.01
CA GLU A 489 7.18 -14.80 14.22
C GLU A 489 7.77 -13.44 13.82
N LEU A 490 8.59 -12.87 14.70
CA LEU A 490 9.27 -11.59 14.50
C LEU A 490 10.78 -11.84 14.42
N ASN A 491 11.35 -11.61 13.24
CA ASN A 491 12.76 -11.87 12.95
C ASN A 491 13.50 -10.56 12.72
N LEU A 492 14.46 -10.21 13.57
CA LEU A 492 15.34 -9.05 13.32
C LEU A 492 16.28 -9.39 12.16
N VAL A 493 16.17 -8.63 11.08
CA VAL A 493 16.90 -8.86 9.83
C VAL A 493 18.16 -8.03 9.76
N SER A 494 18.06 -6.74 10.07
CA SER A 494 19.15 -5.78 9.94
C SER A 494 18.96 -4.64 10.94
N GLN A 495 20.06 -3.96 11.26
CA GLN A 495 20.05 -2.79 12.11
C GLN A 495 21.12 -1.80 11.65
N ARG A 496 20.75 -0.53 11.53
CA ARG A 496 21.68 0.56 11.24
C ARG A 496 22.13 1.21 12.55
N LYS A 497 23.45 1.33 12.76
CA LYS A 497 24.06 1.89 13.98
C LYS A 497 24.54 3.32 13.75
N VAL A 498 24.37 4.17 14.77
CA VAL A 498 24.65 5.61 14.69
C VAL A 498 26.16 5.94 14.55
N ASP A 499 27.07 5.03 14.92
CA ASP A 499 28.52 5.31 14.97
C ASP A 499 29.43 4.27 14.26
N GLY A 500 28.92 3.47 13.34
CA GLY A 500 29.74 2.55 12.51
C GLY A 500 30.47 1.41 13.25
N GLN A 501 30.36 1.31 14.58
CA GLN A 501 30.94 0.21 15.35
C GLN A 501 29.94 -0.93 15.59
N ILE A 502 30.28 -2.10 15.06
CA ILE A 502 29.57 -3.36 15.27
C ILE A 502 29.87 -3.87 16.68
N TRP A 503 29.02 -3.53 17.65
CA TRP A 503 28.96 -4.25 18.92
C TRP A 503 27.90 -5.33 18.83
N THR A 504 28.24 -6.53 18.35
CA THR A 504 27.33 -7.69 18.44
C THR A 504 27.67 -8.45 19.71
N GLN A 505 26.82 -8.35 20.73
CA GLN A 505 26.78 -9.36 21.78
C GLN A 505 25.33 -9.79 21.95
N LEU A 506 24.90 -10.71 21.07
CA LEU A 506 23.73 -11.55 21.33
C LEU A 506 24.07 -12.43 22.53
N SER A 507 23.56 -12.06 23.71
CA SER A 507 23.60 -12.93 24.89
C SER A 507 22.42 -13.90 24.80
N THR A 508 22.68 -15.11 24.32
CA THR A 508 21.78 -16.26 24.44
C THR A 508 22.11 -17.07 25.71
N GLU A 509 22.18 -16.43 26.88
CA GLU A 509 22.21 -17.19 28.13
C GLU A 509 20.82 -17.20 28.79
N PRO A 510 20.08 -18.32 28.72
CA PRO A 510 19.03 -18.54 29.71
C PRO A 510 19.71 -18.69 31.07
N ARG A 511 19.47 -17.75 31.99
CA ARG A 511 19.80 -17.97 33.40
C ARG A 511 18.84 -19.02 33.96
N ILE A 512 19.22 -20.28 33.79
CA ILE A 512 18.62 -21.42 34.48
C ILE A 512 18.97 -21.28 35.96
N GLY A 513 18.05 -20.72 36.75
CA GLY A 513 18.02 -20.95 38.18
C GLY A 513 17.53 -22.38 38.42
N LYS A 514 18.43 -23.30 38.74
CA LYS A 514 18.08 -24.62 39.27
C LYS A 514 17.16 -24.45 40.48
N LEU A 515 15.93 -24.98 40.41
CA LEU A 515 15.20 -25.37 41.62
C LEU A 515 15.73 -26.73 42.03
N GLY A 516 16.46 -26.76 43.15
CA GLY A 516 16.83 -28.00 43.84
C GLY A 516 15.61 -28.62 44.54
N ALA A 517 15.64 -29.95 44.55
CA ALA A 517 14.86 -30.95 45.30
C ALA A 517 13.66 -30.49 46.15
#